data_AF-A0A2V5Z0C8-F1
#
_entry.id   AF-A0A2V5Z0C8-F1
#
_cell.length_a   1.000
_cell.length_b   1.000
_cell.length_c   1.000
_cell.angle_alpha   90.00
_cell.angle_beta   90.00
_cell.angle_gamma   90.00
#
_symmetry.space_group_name_H-M   'P 1'
#
loop_
_entity.id
_entity.type
_entity.pdbx_description
1 polymer ?
#
loop_
_entity_poly.entity_id
_entity_poly.type
_entity_poly.pdbx_seq_one_letter_code
_entity_poly.pdbx_strand_id
1 'polypeptide(L)'
;FCKAIADRVKHAGSFQFGQIASEAEALRSDLAAHRDALQVCIAGSYRRCKEIVRDLDLIVATKRPAAITKSVIAHPLVESIIAQGPTKSSVRIRSGIQCDLRVVSGAEYPFALNYFTGSKEHNIEMRNRALERGWTLNEYRLALLPPEPKTRKKRSTKKIPKVRDEGELYRALDLDFIAPELRENWGEFEAAEKHSLPRLIEAENLRGTFHCHTTASDGHNTLEEMAQAGQALGLEYLGIADHSRSSIQAHGLDKAKLRAQVAAIRRLNQTFDGFRLFAGVECDVLRDGSLDFDDDTLAELDFVVVSIHSVFNLSEAEMTRRIIRAISNRFVTILAHPTGRLLLQREPYDVDIPAVLEAAAETGTWVELNAAPKRLDLDWRWWPVAKEKGVKCVINPDAHRAERLQDLWFGIGIARKGWLTKSDVINCLPLDKMETELPRKRRP
;
A
#
# COMPACT_ATOMS: atom_id res chain seq x y z
N PHE A 1 -6.61 33.64 -9.06
CA PHE A 1 -6.07 32.88 -7.93
C PHE A 1 -5.60 31.53 -8.45
N CYS A 2 -4.29 31.23 -8.39
CA CYS A 2 -3.73 30.01 -8.98
C CYS A 2 -4.34 28.76 -8.33
N LYS A 3 -4.94 27.89 -9.14
CA LYS A 3 -5.52 26.61 -8.73
C LYS A 3 -4.56 25.80 -7.83
N ALA A 4 -3.27 25.80 -8.15
CA ALA A 4 -2.22 25.18 -7.33
C ALA A 4 -2.09 25.72 -5.89
N ILE A 5 -2.33 27.01 -5.67
CA ILE A 5 -2.33 27.60 -4.31
C ILE A 5 -3.59 27.18 -3.56
N ALA A 6 -4.74 27.18 -4.23
CA ALA A 6 -6.00 26.72 -3.65
C ALA A 6 -5.95 25.23 -3.28
N ASP A 7 -5.36 24.39 -4.12
CA ASP A 7 -5.17 22.96 -3.87
C ASP A 7 -4.20 22.72 -2.70
N ARG A 8 -3.11 23.50 -2.61
CA ARG A 8 -2.18 23.45 -1.47
C ARG A 8 -2.84 23.84 -0.15
N VAL A 9 -3.76 24.81 -0.18
CA VAL A 9 -4.57 25.20 0.99
C VAL A 9 -5.58 24.11 1.34
N LYS A 10 -6.26 23.53 0.34
CA LYS A 10 -7.25 22.45 0.52
C LYS A 10 -6.63 21.22 1.21
N HIS A 11 -5.38 20.90 0.91
CA HIS A 11 -4.69 19.72 1.44
C HIS A 11 -3.68 20.04 2.56
N ALA A 12 -3.72 21.25 3.12
CA ALA A 12 -2.82 21.64 4.21
C ALA A 12 -2.91 20.65 5.39
N GLY A 13 -1.76 20.14 5.84
CA GLY A 13 -1.67 19.16 6.93
C GLY A 13 -2.05 17.72 6.54
N SER A 14 -2.19 17.43 5.23
CA SER A 14 -2.32 16.07 4.72
C SER A 14 -1.08 15.71 3.90
N PHE A 15 -0.59 14.48 4.08
CA PHE A 15 0.64 13.99 3.45
C PHE A 15 0.38 12.63 2.81
N GLN A 16 0.97 12.38 1.65
CA GLN A 16 0.99 11.04 1.08
C GLN A 16 1.86 10.13 1.97
N PHE A 17 1.44 8.89 2.18
CA PHE A 17 2.17 7.93 3.02
C PHE A 17 3.67 7.86 2.67
N GLY A 18 3.99 7.63 1.39
CA GLY A 18 5.38 7.50 0.93
C GLY A 18 6.16 8.81 0.89
N GLN A 19 5.52 9.98 0.99
CA GLN A 19 6.22 11.27 1.09
C GLN A 19 6.96 11.41 2.43
N ILE A 20 6.37 10.88 3.50
CA ILE A 20 6.89 11.01 4.87
C ILE A 20 7.59 9.76 5.39
N ALA A 21 7.44 8.62 4.69
CA ALA A 21 7.90 7.31 5.16
C ALA A 21 9.40 7.27 5.48
N SER A 22 10.25 7.89 4.65
CA SER A 22 11.70 7.89 4.88
C SER A 22 12.08 8.61 6.19
N GLU A 23 11.54 9.80 6.43
CA GLU A 23 11.79 10.55 7.68
C GLU A 23 11.18 9.84 8.89
N ALA A 24 9.98 9.29 8.73
CA ALA A 24 9.28 8.55 9.77
C ALA A 24 10.09 7.32 10.20
N GLU A 25 10.48 6.46 9.26
CA GLU A 25 11.28 5.26 9.54
C GLU A 25 12.67 5.59 10.08
N ALA A 26 13.32 6.66 9.60
CA ALA A 26 14.60 7.12 10.14
C ALA A 26 14.47 7.50 11.63
N LEU A 27 13.48 8.34 11.98
CA LEU A 27 13.20 8.69 13.37
C LEU A 27 12.91 7.46 14.23
N ARG A 28 12.09 6.53 13.73
CA ARG A 28 11.79 5.27 14.44
C ARG A 28 13.05 4.43 14.66
N SER A 29 13.88 4.29 13.64
CA SER A 29 15.11 3.49 13.66
C SER A 29 16.13 4.07 14.65
N ASP A 30 16.37 5.37 14.61
CA ASP A 30 17.33 6.04 15.51
C ASP A 30 16.92 5.91 16.98
N LEU A 31 15.60 5.98 17.25
CA LEU A 31 15.09 5.75 18.59
C LEU A 31 15.12 4.29 19.00
N ALA A 32 14.87 3.35 18.08
CA ALA A 32 15.00 1.92 18.36
C ALA A 32 16.45 1.54 18.70
N ALA A 33 17.44 2.26 18.15
CA ALA A 33 18.86 2.12 18.49
C ALA A 33 19.26 2.80 19.80
N HIS A 34 18.40 3.65 20.39
CA HIS A 34 18.68 4.33 21.64
C HIS A 34 18.69 3.35 22.82
N ARG A 35 19.77 3.31 23.62
CA ARG A 35 19.98 2.33 24.71
C ARG A 35 18.86 2.24 25.75
N ASP A 36 18.15 3.34 25.97
CA ASP A 36 17.07 3.43 26.96
C ASP A 36 15.68 3.10 26.36
N ALA A 37 15.59 2.87 25.04
CA ALA A 37 14.36 2.45 24.39
C ALA A 37 14.26 0.91 24.43
N LEU A 38 13.14 0.40 24.92
CA LEU A 38 12.89 -1.04 24.97
C LEU A 38 12.12 -1.52 23.74
N GLN A 39 11.12 -0.74 23.33
CA GLN A 39 10.31 -0.98 22.13
C GLN A 39 9.91 0.36 21.54
N VAL A 40 9.92 0.46 20.20
CA VAL A 40 9.59 1.67 19.46
C VAL A 40 8.73 1.29 18.26
N CYS A 41 7.59 1.94 18.11
CA CYS A 41 6.74 1.77 16.95
C CYS A 41 6.07 3.08 16.58
N ILE A 42 5.92 3.32 15.27
CA ILE A 42 5.00 4.33 14.78
C ILE A 42 3.63 3.67 14.69
N ALA A 43 2.66 4.24 15.39
CA ALA A 43 1.28 3.84 15.45
C ALA A 43 0.42 4.69 14.47
N GLY A 44 -0.81 5.00 14.84
CA GLY A 44 -1.69 5.86 14.08
C GLY A 44 -2.08 5.31 12.71
N SER A 45 -2.50 6.22 11.85
CA SER A 45 -2.87 5.93 10.47
C SER A 45 -1.70 5.42 9.62
N TYR A 46 -0.48 5.81 9.98
CA TYR A 46 0.76 5.33 9.36
C TYR A 46 0.93 3.82 9.52
N ARG A 47 0.79 3.29 10.75
CA ARG A 47 0.89 1.84 11.01
C ARG A 47 -0.20 1.02 10.31
N ARG A 48 -1.36 1.61 10.04
CA ARG A 48 -2.45 0.98 9.29
C ARG A 48 -2.34 1.17 7.78
N CYS A 49 -1.20 1.68 7.31
CA CYS A 49 -0.92 1.94 5.90
C CYS A 49 -2.02 2.78 5.23
N LYS A 50 -2.52 3.84 5.88
CA LYS A 50 -3.42 4.78 5.20
C LYS A 50 -2.67 5.52 4.10
N GLU A 51 -3.31 5.62 2.95
CA GLU A 51 -2.83 6.30 1.75
C GLU A 51 -2.46 7.77 2.02
N ILE A 52 -3.24 8.43 2.89
CA ILE A 52 -3.04 9.78 3.37
C ILE A 52 -2.92 9.78 4.90
N VAL A 53 -1.88 10.42 5.41
CA VAL A 53 -1.64 10.61 6.84
C VAL A 53 -1.65 12.09 7.20
N ARG A 54 -1.96 12.42 8.45
CA ARG A 54 -2.01 13.80 8.95
C ARG A 54 -1.02 14.07 10.08
N ASP A 55 -0.67 13.02 10.80
CA ASP A 55 0.24 13.00 11.92
C ASP A 55 0.97 11.65 11.99
N LEU A 56 1.99 11.60 12.84
CA LEU A 56 2.71 10.39 13.24
C LEU A 56 2.57 10.21 14.75
N ASP A 57 2.07 9.06 15.19
CA ASP A 57 2.04 8.69 16.61
C ASP A 57 3.23 7.78 16.93
N LEU A 58 4.22 8.25 17.67
CA LEU A 58 5.40 7.49 18.02
C LEU A 58 5.28 6.96 19.45
N ILE A 59 5.21 5.63 19.61
CA ILE A 59 5.04 4.97 20.91
C ILE A 59 6.38 4.35 21.33
N VAL A 60 6.87 4.71 22.52
CA VAL A 60 8.15 4.23 23.05
C VAL A 60 7.96 3.62 24.44
N ALA A 61 8.31 2.35 24.59
CA ALA A 61 8.46 1.73 25.91
C ALA A 61 9.83 2.04 26.50
N THR A 62 9.88 2.54 27.75
CA THR A 62 11.15 2.84 28.43
C THR A 62 10.99 2.85 29.95
N LYS A 63 12.12 2.71 30.66
CA LYS A 63 12.24 3.03 32.10
C LYS A 63 12.77 4.44 32.36
N ARG A 64 13.20 5.17 31.33
CA ARG A 64 13.84 6.48 31.43
C ARG A 64 13.15 7.51 30.51
N PRO A 65 11.90 7.93 30.79
CA PRO A 65 11.12 8.77 29.87
C PRO A 65 11.82 10.07 29.46
N ALA A 66 12.45 10.76 30.41
CA ALA A 66 13.16 12.00 30.14
C ALA A 66 14.31 11.86 29.12
N ALA A 67 14.97 10.69 29.08
CA ALA A 67 16.05 10.44 28.12
C ALA A 67 15.50 10.33 26.69
N ILE A 68 14.42 9.57 26.50
CA ILE A 68 13.75 9.42 25.21
C ILE A 68 13.20 10.77 24.73
N THR A 69 12.47 11.49 25.58
CA THR A 69 11.92 12.80 25.22
C THR A 69 13.01 13.77 24.79
N LYS A 70 14.14 13.81 25.50
CA LYS A 70 15.30 14.63 25.12
C LYS A 70 15.87 14.22 23.75
N SER A 71 16.00 12.92 23.50
CA SER A 71 16.52 12.40 22.23
C SER A 71 15.64 12.78 21.04
N VAL A 72 14.32 12.69 21.18
CA VAL A 72 13.36 13.07 20.12
C VAL A 72 13.45 14.56 19.83
N ILE A 73 13.43 15.40 20.86
CA ILE A 73 13.45 16.87 20.69
C ILE A 73 14.75 17.36 20.06
N ALA A 74 15.87 16.71 20.36
CA ALA A 74 17.17 17.02 19.77
C ALA A 74 17.43 16.33 18.42
N HIS A 75 16.47 15.57 17.90
CA HIS A 75 16.67 14.79 16.69
C HIS A 75 16.85 15.69 15.46
N PRO A 76 17.79 15.40 14.53
CA PRO A 76 18.07 16.26 13.37
C PRO A 76 16.87 16.52 12.45
N LEU A 77 15.90 15.59 12.43
CA LEU A 77 14.66 15.72 11.65
C LEU A 77 13.63 16.64 12.31
N VAL A 78 13.76 16.99 13.59
CA VAL A 78 12.85 17.91 14.25
C VAL A 78 13.15 19.35 13.83
N GLU A 79 12.13 20.02 13.29
CA GLU A 79 12.19 21.41 12.86
C GLU A 79 11.73 22.35 13.98
N SER A 80 10.63 22.01 14.66
CA SER A 80 10.12 22.82 15.78
C SER A 80 9.37 21.98 16.82
N ILE A 81 9.37 22.48 18.06
CA ILE A 81 8.66 21.86 19.18
C ILE A 81 7.29 22.53 19.31
N ILE A 82 6.22 21.73 19.29
CA ILE A 82 4.84 22.21 19.45
C ILE A 82 4.45 22.16 20.93
N ALA A 83 4.74 21.04 21.59
CA ALA A 83 4.48 20.84 23.02
C ALA A 83 5.51 19.88 23.60
N GLN A 84 5.89 20.07 24.86
CA GLN A 84 6.84 19.22 25.56
C GLN A 84 6.31 18.87 26.95
N GLY A 85 6.42 17.60 27.30
CA GLY A 85 6.04 17.06 28.59
C GLY A 85 6.86 15.82 28.94
N PRO A 86 6.75 15.31 30.18
CA PRO A 86 7.59 14.22 30.67
C PRO A 86 7.36 12.91 29.91
N THR A 87 6.13 12.62 29.50
CA THR A 87 5.72 11.38 28.81
C THR A 87 4.97 11.62 27.50
N LYS A 88 4.67 12.88 27.18
CA LYS A 88 4.03 13.29 25.92
C LYS A 88 4.77 14.51 25.37
N SER A 89 5.16 14.46 24.11
CA SER A 89 5.66 15.62 23.39
C SER A 89 5.12 15.63 21.96
N SER A 90 5.01 16.80 21.36
CA SER A 90 4.58 16.99 19.98
C SER A 90 5.60 17.86 19.28
N VAL A 91 6.10 17.41 18.15
CA VAL A 91 7.11 18.10 17.33
C VAL A 91 6.62 18.18 15.89
N ARG A 92 7.13 19.15 15.14
CA ARG A 92 7.05 19.17 13.69
C ARG A 92 8.39 18.72 13.13
N ILE A 93 8.38 17.75 12.21
CA ILE A 93 9.59 17.29 11.52
C ILE A 93 9.75 18.02 10.18
N ARG A 94 10.91 17.87 9.52
CA ARG A 94 11.29 18.61 8.29
C ARG A 94 10.28 18.52 7.15
N SER A 95 9.61 17.39 6.97
CA SER A 95 8.52 17.24 6.01
C SER A 95 7.29 18.11 6.31
N GLY A 96 7.21 18.72 7.50
CA GLY A 96 6.13 19.58 7.97
C GLY A 96 5.02 18.83 8.73
N ILE A 97 5.06 17.49 8.75
CA ILE A 97 4.09 16.67 9.49
C ILE A 97 4.34 16.77 11.00
N GLN A 98 3.24 16.74 11.77
CA GLN A 98 3.30 16.66 13.22
C GLN A 98 3.61 15.23 13.66
N CYS A 99 4.54 15.05 14.59
CA CYS A 99 4.84 13.79 15.24
C CYS A 99 4.60 13.91 16.75
N ASP A 100 3.69 13.09 17.26
CA ASP A 100 3.31 12.97 18.66
C ASP A 100 4.04 11.80 19.31
N LEU A 101 4.92 12.09 20.26
CA LEU A 101 5.61 11.10 21.09
C LEU A 101 4.74 10.72 22.29
N ARG A 102 4.58 9.42 22.52
CA ARG A 102 4.02 8.82 23.74
C ARG A 102 5.02 7.87 24.36
N VAL A 103 5.42 8.18 25.59
CA VAL A 103 6.34 7.37 26.36
C VAL A 103 5.60 6.62 27.46
N VAL A 104 5.73 5.30 27.45
CA VAL A 104 5.00 4.39 28.34
C VAL A 104 5.93 3.37 28.98
N SER A 105 5.47 2.72 30.04
CA SER A 105 6.18 1.57 30.59
C SER A 105 6.04 0.34 29.68
N GLY A 106 6.91 -0.66 29.87
CA GLY A 106 6.81 -1.91 29.11
C GLY A 106 5.50 -2.68 29.36
N ALA A 107 4.86 -2.50 30.53
CA ALA A 107 3.59 -3.13 30.85
C ALA A 107 2.40 -2.44 30.17
N GLU A 108 2.51 -1.13 29.91
CA GLU A 108 1.48 -0.32 29.25
C GLU A 108 1.59 -0.38 27.73
N TYR A 109 2.79 -0.66 27.20
CA TYR A 109 3.09 -0.67 25.76
C TYR A 109 2.08 -1.40 24.87
N PRO A 110 1.64 -2.65 25.15
CA PRO A 110 0.67 -3.32 24.28
C PRO A 110 -0.67 -2.60 24.20
N PHE A 111 -1.13 -1.99 25.30
CA PHE A 111 -2.37 -1.22 25.35
C PHE A 111 -2.23 0.11 24.63
N ALA A 112 -1.11 0.81 24.85
CA ALA A 112 -0.82 2.08 24.21
C ALA A 112 -0.68 1.90 22.69
N LEU A 113 0.10 0.89 22.26
CA LEU A 113 0.27 0.59 20.85
C LEU A 113 -1.07 0.26 20.19
N ASN A 114 -1.90 -0.58 20.79
CA ASN A 114 -3.22 -0.89 20.25
C ASN A 114 -4.11 0.36 20.14
N TYR A 115 -4.21 1.13 21.22
CA TYR A 115 -5.01 2.34 21.31
C TYR A 115 -4.59 3.39 20.28
N PHE A 116 -3.30 3.73 20.23
CA PHE A 116 -2.80 4.76 19.31
C PHE A 116 -2.69 4.25 17.87
N THR A 117 -2.67 2.93 17.64
CA THR A 117 -2.81 2.38 16.27
C THR A 117 -4.21 2.61 15.75
N GLY A 118 -5.24 2.47 16.58
CA GLY A 118 -6.64 2.60 16.17
C GLY A 118 -7.05 1.57 15.11
N SER A 119 -8.03 1.86 14.24
CA SER A 119 -8.78 3.11 14.12
C SER A 119 -9.64 3.47 15.35
N LYS A 120 -10.30 4.64 15.31
CA LYS A 120 -11.25 5.04 16.36
C LYS A 120 -12.37 4.01 16.49
N GLU A 121 -12.89 3.55 15.36
CA GLU A 121 -13.97 2.57 15.25
C GLU A 121 -13.52 1.22 15.80
N HIS A 122 -12.32 0.77 15.43
CA HIS A 122 -11.71 -0.44 15.98
C HIS A 122 -11.55 -0.36 17.51
N ASN A 123 -11.09 0.78 18.02
CA ASN A 123 -10.96 1.01 19.46
C ASN A 123 -12.30 1.01 20.21
N ILE A 124 -13.38 1.50 19.57
CA ILE A 124 -14.74 1.45 20.15
C ILE A 124 -15.15 0.00 20.34
N GLU A 125 -14.97 -0.84 19.33
CA GLU A 125 -15.35 -2.24 19.38
C GLU A 125 -14.52 -3.04 20.41
N MET A 126 -13.20 -2.84 20.44
CA MET A 126 -12.33 -3.43 21.47
C MET A 126 -12.79 -3.07 22.89
N ARG A 127 -13.21 -1.81 23.12
CA ARG A 127 -13.73 -1.37 24.43
C ARG A 127 -15.10 -1.98 24.74
N ASN A 128 -16.01 -2.06 23.77
CA ASN A 128 -17.32 -2.69 23.96
C ASN A 128 -17.17 -4.15 24.40
N ARG A 129 -16.29 -4.91 23.72
CA ARG A 129 -15.96 -6.29 24.09
C ARG A 129 -15.35 -6.40 25.50
N ALA A 130 -14.52 -5.45 25.90
CA ALA A 130 -14.02 -5.40 27.28
C ALA A 130 -15.16 -5.16 28.30
N LEU A 131 -16.09 -4.25 27.99
CA LEU A 131 -17.25 -3.93 28.85
C LEU A 131 -18.18 -5.13 29.05
N GLU A 132 -18.41 -5.93 28.01
CA GLU A 132 -19.19 -7.18 28.07
C GLU A 132 -18.60 -8.19 29.07
N ARG A 133 -17.29 -8.13 29.30
CA ARG A 133 -16.55 -8.97 30.25
C ARG A 133 -16.46 -8.37 31.66
N GLY A 134 -17.10 -7.21 31.88
CA GLY A 134 -17.02 -6.47 33.13
C GLY A 134 -15.67 -5.77 33.32
N TRP A 135 -14.99 -5.42 32.23
CA TRP A 135 -13.71 -4.72 32.23
C TRP A 135 -13.82 -3.34 31.58
N THR A 136 -12.84 -2.49 31.83
CA THR A 136 -12.57 -1.26 31.07
C THR A 136 -11.23 -1.40 30.38
N LEU A 137 -11.14 -0.94 29.14
CA LEU A 137 -9.93 -0.91 28.34
C LEU A 137 -9.58 0.55 28.03
N ASN A 138 -8.35 0.96 28.35
CA ASN A 138 -7.78 2.25 27.99
C ASN A 138 -6.35 2.08 27.44
N GLU A 139 -5.66 3.18 27.16
CA GLU A 139 -4.32 3.19 26.58
C GLU A 139 -3.22 2.65 27.52
N TYR A 140 -3.54 2.32 28.78
CA TYR A 140 -2.55 1.85 29.76
C TYR A 140 -2.80 0.42 30.22
N ARG A 141 -4.07 -0.05 30.26
CA ARG A 141 -4.41 -1.35 30.86
C ARG A 141 -5.84 -1.82 30.55
N LEU A 142 -6.07 -3.10 30.88
CA LEU A 142 -7.38 -3.65 31.25
C LEU A 142 -7.58 -3.51 32.77
N ALA A 143 -8.76 -3.05 33.20
CA ALA A 143 -9.13 -2.95 34.61
C ALA A 143 -10.57 -3.43 34.85
N LEU A 144 -10.92 -3.83 36.07
CA LEU A 144 -12.30 -4.20 36.39
C LEU A 144 -13.21 -2.97 36.28
N LEU A 145 -14.42 -3.16 35.75
CA LEU A 145 -15.43 -2.11 35.72
C LEU A 145 -15.80 -1.73 37.17
N PRO A 146 -15.85 -0.43 37.52
CA PRO A 146 -16.28 -0.01 38.84
C PRO A 146 -17.71 -0.51 39.13
N PRO A 147 -18.03 -0.89 40.38
CA PRO A 147 -19.39 -1.30 40.74
C PRO A 147 -20.37 -0.14 40.51
N GLU A 148 -21.44 -0.38 39.75
CA GLU A 148 -22.50 0.62 39.55
C GLU A 148 -23.21 0.93 40.88
N PRO A 149 -23.44 2.21 41.22
CA PRO A 149 -24.04 2.57 42.52
C PRO A 149 -25.48 2.07 42.75
N LYS A 150 -26.20 1.53 41.75
CA LYS A 150 -27.66 1.27 41.86
C LYS A 150 -28.24 0.03 41.18
N THR A 151 -27.45 -0.86 40.57
CA THR A 151 -28.00 -2.07 39.90
C THR A 151 -27.54 -3.35 40.60
N ARG A 152 -28.49 -4.05 41.26
CA ARG A 152 -28.30 -5.38 41.88
C ARG A 152 -28.14 -6.53 40.87
N LYS A 153 -27.56 -6.29 39.68
CA LYS A 153 -27.21 -7.37 38.75
C LYS A 153 -25.73 -7.71 38.94
N LYS A 154 -25.45 -8.84 39.61
CA LYS A 154 -24.10 -9.45 39.63
C LYS A 154 -23.71 -9.81 38.19
N ARG A 155 -23.04 -8.91 37.47
CA ARG A 155 -22.31 -9.29 36.25
C ARG A 155 -21.18 -10.23 36.67
N SER A 156 -21.08 -11.38 36.00
CA SER A 156 -19.96 -12.30 36.14
C SER A 156 -18.67 -11.57 35.77
N THR A 157 -17.83 -11.25 36.76
CA THR A 157 -16.53 -10.60 36.52
C THR A 157 -15.49 -11.66 36.19
N LYS A 158 -15.12 -11.76 34.92
CA LYS A 158 -14.01 -12.63 34.50
C LYS A 158 -12.70 -12.09 35.08
N LYS A 159 -11.78 -12.99 35.46
CA LYS A 159 -10.42 -12.62 35.89
C LYS A 159 -9.67 -12.00 34.70
N ILE A 160 -9.06 -10.84 34.91
CA ILE A 160 -8.26 -10.17 33.88
C ILE A 160 -6.97 -10.96 33.66
N PRO A 161 -6.68 -11.42 32.43
CA PRO A 161 -5.43 -12.10 32.12
C PRO A 161 -4.26 -11.13 32.12
N LYS A 162 -3.04 -11.65 32.25
CA LYS A 162 -1.83 -10.86 32.03
C LYS A 162 -1.66 -10.64 30.53
N VAL A 163 -1.34 -9.41 30.13
CA VAL A 163 -1.09 -8.99 28.74
C VAL A 163 0.33 -8.47 28.63
N ARG A 164 1.11 -9.05 27.71
CA ARG A 164 2.51 -8.72 27.43
C ARG A 164 2.73 -8.14 26.04
N ASP A 165 1.85 -8.46 25.10
CA ASP A 165 1.87 -7.99 23.71
C ASP A 165 0.43 -7.75 23.21
N GLU A 166 0.29 -7.16 22.01
CA GLU A 166 -1.03 -6.93 21.42
C GLU A 166 -1.79 -8.25 21.16
N GLY A 167 -1.11 -9.34 20.80
CA GLY A 167 -1.76 -10.63 20.56
C GLY A 167 -2.41 -11.21 21.82
N GLU A 168 -1.77 -11.07 22.98
CA GLU A 168 -2.38 -11.38 24.28
C GLU A 168 -3.57 -10.47 24.60
N LEU A 169 -3.57 -9.20 24.17
CA LEU A 169 -4.71 -8.29 24.32
C LEU A 169 -5.92 -8.76 23.49
N TYR A 170 -5.72 -9.12 22.21
CA TYR A 170 -6.81 -9.67 21.38
C TYR A 170 -7.33 -10.99 21.96
N ARG A 171 -6.45 -11.90 22.37
CA ARG A 171 -6.85 -13.17 23.00
C ARG A 171 -7.63 -12.97 24.30
N ALA A 172 -7.29 -11.96 25.09
CA ALA A 172 -8.06 -11.61 26.30
C ALA A 172 -9.53 -11.25 25.98
N LEU A 173 -9.79 -10.78 24.77
CA LEU A 173 -11.12 -10.44 24.25
C LEU A 173 -11.70 -11.51 23.33
N ASP A 174 -11.16 -12.73 23.37
CA ASP A 174 -11.57 -13.88 22.57
C ASP A 174 -11.49 -13.62 21.04
N LEU A 175 -10.44 -12.92 20.61
CA LEU A 175 -10.15 -12.60 19.21
C LEU A 175 -8.78 -13.14 18.80
N ASP A 176 -8.66 -13.58 17.54
CA ASP A 176 -7.36 -13.67 16.90
C ASP A 176 -6.70 -12.29 16.77
N PHE A 177 -5.38 -12.26 16.65
CA PHE A 177 -4.65 -11.02 16.48
C PHE A 177 -5.01 -10.36 15.13
N ILE A 178 -5.61 -9.17 15.21
CA ILE A 178 -5.96 -8.37 14.03
C ILE A 178 -4.75 -7.49 13.65
N ALA A 179 -4.21 -7.76 12.46
CA ALA A 179 -3.12 -6.99 11.88
C ALA A 179 -3.49 -5.50 11.73
N PRO A 180 -2.58 -4.55 11.99
CA PRO A 180 -2.86 -3.11 11.96
C PRO A 180 -3.56 -2.62 10.69
N GLU A 181 -3.19 -3.16 9.54
CA GLU A 181 -3.74 -2.79 8.24
C GLU A 181 -5.24 -3.10 8.13
N LEU A 182 -5.74 -4.08 8.86
CA LEU A 182 -7.16 -4.48 8.85
C LEU A 182 -8.04 -3.68 9.82
N ARG A 183 -7.45 -2.85 10.70
CA ARG A 183 -8.17 -2.15 11.79
C ARG A 183 -8.93 -0.93 11.29
N GLU A 184 -9.90 -1.14 10.41
CA GLU A 184 -10.77 -0.12 9.83
C GLU A 184 -12.26 -0.38 10.10
N ASN A 185 -12.61 -1.39 10.92
CA ASN A 185 -13.98 -1.81 11.24
C ASN A 185 -14.79 -2.20 9.99
N TRP A 186 -14.19 -3.08 9.18
CA TRP A 186 -14.65 -3.55 7.87
C TRP A 186 -14.78 -5.08 7.83
N GLY A 187 -15.20 -5.69 8.95
CA GLY A 187 -15.42 -7.14 9.07
C GLY A 187 -14.31 -7.90 9.80
N GLU A 188 -13.27 -7.21 10.30
CA GLU A 188 -12.11 -7.85 10.92
C GLU A 188 -12.44 -8.54 12.24
N PHE A 189 -13.44 -8.05 12.98
CA PHE A 189 -13.86 -8.64 14.26
C PHE A 189 -14.60 -9.94 14.06
N GLU A 190 -15.54 -9.99 13.11
CA GLU A 190 -16.29 -11.18 12.76
C GLU A 190 -15.35 -12.29 12.26
N ALA A 191 -14.35 -11.92 11.46
CA ALA A 191 -13.34 -12.86 10.99
C ALA A 191 -12.41 -13.34 12.11
N ALA A 192 -11.98 -12.45 13.00
CA ALA A 192 -11.11 -12.78 14.13
C ALA A 192 -11.80 -13.67 15.18
N GLU A 193 -13.10 -13.48 15.40
CA GLU A 193 -13.91 -14.30 16.32
C GLU A 193 -14.19 -15.69 15.74
N LYS A 194 -14.34 -15.80 14.42
CA LYS A 194 -14.55 -17.07 13.71
C LYS A 194 -13.27 -17.79 13.34
N HIS A 195 -12.11 -17.28 13.75
CA HIS A 195 -10.78 -17.80 13.37
C HIS A 195 -10.60 -17.92 11.85
N SER A 196 -11.14 -16.97 11.10
CA SER A 196 -11.16 -16.96 9.64
C SER A 196 -10.45 -15.75 9.03
N LEU A 197 -9.61 -15.05 9.80
CA LEU A 197 -8.73 -14.02 9.24
C LEU A 197 -7.79 -14.65 8.20
N PRO A 198 -7.62 -14.02 7.03
CA PRO A 198 -6.73 -14.56 6.02
C PRO A 198 -5.26 -14.41 6.44
N ARG A 199 -4.41 -15.34 5.99
CA ARG A 199 -2.96 -15.11 6.00
C ARG A 199 -2.61 -14.08 4.93
N LEU A 200 -2.48 -12.84 5.37
CA LEU A 200 -2.17 -11.70 4.51
C LEU A 200 -0.83 -11.87 3.81
N ILE A 201 -0.70 -11.27 2.63
CA ILE A 201 0.56 -11.20 1.89
C ILE A 201 1.68 -10.54 2.73
N GLU A 202 2.90 -11.06 2.56
CA GLU A 202 4.13 -10.56 3.17
C GLU A 202 5.09 -10.08 2.07
N ALA A 203 5.99 -9.13 2.37
CA ALA A 203 6.88 -8.54 1.36
C ALA A 203 7.79 -9.59 0.70
N GLU A 204 8.25 -10.57 1.48
CA GLU A 204 9.08 -11.69 1.07
C GLU A 204 8.36 -12.66 0.12
N ASN A 205 7.04 -12.51 -0.03
CA ASN A 205 6.28 -13.31 -0.98
C ASN A 205 6.44 -12.79 -2.42
N LEU A 206 6.84 -11.54 -2.63
CA LEU A 206 7.06 -10.98 -3.96
C LEU A 206 8.30 -11.63 -4.60
N ARG A 207 8.17 -11.97 -5.88
CA ARG A 207 9.24 -12.57 -6.69
C ARG A 207 9.63 -11.69 -7.87
N GLY A 208 8.76 -10.78 -8.28
CA GLY A 208 9.08 -9.81 -9.32
C GLY A 208 7.97 -8.78 -9.51
N THR A 209 8.22 -7.81 -10.37
CA THR A 209 7.23 -6.75 -10.66
C THR A 209 7.25 -6.38 -12.14
N PHE A 210 6.20 -5.69 -12.59
CA PHE A 210 6.06 -5.20 -13.95
C PHE A 210 5.98 -3.67 -13.92
N HIS A 211 5.60 -3.08 -15.05
CA HIS A 211 5.30 -1.65 -15.17
C HIS A 211 6.40 -0.76 -14.58
N CYS A 212 7.58 -0.89 -15.16
CA CYS A 212 8.76 -0.07 -14.87
C CYS A 212 9.23 0.60 -16.16
N HIS A 213 9.70 1.83 -16.04
CA HIS A 213 10.05 2.70 -17.16
C HIS A 213 11.56 2.92 -17.21
N THR A 214 12.08 3.13 -18.41
CA THR A 214 13.51 3.33 -18.67
C THR A 214 13.74 4.66 -19.37
N THR A 215 14.99 4.98 -19.66
CA THR A 215 15.34 6.13 -20.52
C THR A 215 14.82 6.00 -21.96
N ALA A 216 14.12 4.92 -22.32
CA ALA A 216 13.49 4.78 -23.63
C ALA A 216 12.22 5.66 -23.75
N SER A 217 11.46 5.85 -22.66
CA SER A 217 10.43 6.88 -22.51
C SER A 217 10.88 8.01 -21.57
N ASP A 218 10.36 8.03 -20.33
CA ASP A 218 10.47 9.07 -19.33
C ASP A 218 11.03 8.58 -17.98
N GLY A 219 11.54 7.34 -17.97
CA GLY A 219 12.40 6.85 -16.92
C GLY A 219 13.76 7.54 -16.92
N HIS A 220 14.46 7.48 -15.79
CA HIS A 220 15.76 8.14 -15.60
C HIS A 220 16.93 7.16 -15.54
N ASN A 221 16.64 5.86 -15.64
CA ASN A 221 17.63 4.81 -15.59
C ASN A 221 17.63 4.01 -16.87
N THR A 222 18.81 3.57 -17.27
CA THR A 222 18.99 2.67 -18.41
C THR A 222 18.34 1.31 -18.12
N LEU A 223 18.15 0.51 -19.16
CA LEU A 223 17.63 -0.85 -19.04
C LEU A 223 18.51 -1.70 -18.09
N GLU A 224 19.83 -1.57 -18.22
CA GLU A 224 20.83 -2.26 -17.42
C GLU A 224 20.78 -1.83 -15.96
N GLU A 225 20.69 -0.53 -15.68
CA GLU A 225 20.56 0.00 -14.31
C GLU A 225 19.28 -0.49 -13.63
N MET A 226 18.15 -0.50 -14.35
CA MET A 226 16.89 -1.03 -13.83
C MET A 226 16.97 -2.53 -13.53
N ALA A 227 17.61 -3.30 -14.42
CA ALA A 227 17.83 -4.74 -14.20
C ALA A 227 18.72 -5.00 -12.97
N GLN A 228 19.84 -4.28 -12.86
CA GLN A 228 20.74 -4.36 -11.71
C GLN A 228 20.03 -4.03 -10.41
N ALA A 229 19.21 -2.98 -10.38
CA ALA A 229 18.44 -2.61 -9.20
C ALA A 229 17.39 -3.68 -8.84
N GLY A 230 16.72 -4.26 -9.83
CA GLY A 230 15.80 -5.39 -9.62
C GLY A 230 16.49 -6.60 -9.00
N GLN A 231 17.66 -6.98 -9.52
CA GLN A 231 18.48 -8.06 -8.95
C GLN A 231 18.97 -7.76 -7.54
N ALA A 232 19.40 -6.51 -7.28
CA ALA A 232 19.85 -6.08 -5.95
C ALA A 232 18.74 -6.12 -4.89
N LEU A 233 17.49 -5.94 -5.30
CA LEU A 233 16.30 -6.14 -4.45
C LEU A 233 15.90 -7.62 -4.27
N GLY A 234 16.59 -8.55 -4.94
CA GLY A 234 16.30 -9.98 -4.87
C GLY A 234 15.09 -10.41 -5.69
N LEU A 235 14.67 -9.61 -6.68
CA LEU A 235 13.63 -10.02 -7.62
C LEU A 235 14.17 -11.10 -8.56
N GLU A 236 13.35 -12.09 -8.87
CA GLU A 236 13.56 -13.11 -9.91
C GLU A 236 13.21 -12.56 -11.31
N TYR A 237 12.38 -11.52 -11.40
CA TYR A 237 12.05 -10.88 -12.68
C TYR A 237 11.61 -9.42 -12.56
N LEU A 238 11.74 -8.69 -13.67
CA LEU A 238 11.29 -7.31 -13.84
C LEU A 238 10.67 -7.10 -15.22
N GLY A 239 9.49 -6.49 -15.27
CA GLY A 239 8.79 -6.15 -16.52
C GLY A 239 8.97 -4.68 -16.88
N ILE A 240 9.54 -4.44 -18.06
CA ILE A 240 9.72 -3.10 -18.62
C ILE A 240 8.50 -2.75 -19.48
N ALA A 241 7.93 -1.56 -19.26
CA ALA A 241 6.69 -1.13 -19.91
C ALA A 241 6.71 0.37 -20.21
N ASP A 242 7.73 0.84 -20.94
CA ASP A 242 7.78 2.23 -21.41
C ASP A 242 6.52 2.63 -22.20
N HIS A 243 6.22 3.92 -22.20
CA HIS A 243 4.99 4.46 -22.78
C HIS A 243 4.89 4.30 -24.31
N SER A 244 3.66 4.15 -24.82
CA SER A 244 3.38 4.15 -26.27
C SER A 244 3.32 5.55 -26.88
N ARG A 245 3.31 5.60 -28.22
CA ARG A 245 3.43 6.80 -29.08
C ARG A 245 2.55 8.00 -28.67
N SER A 246 1.31 7.76 -28.26
CA SER A 246 0.34 8.81 -27.92
C SER A 246 0.74 9.62 -26.67
N SER A 247 1.58 9.06 -25.81
CA SER A 247 2.16 9.75 -24.66
C SER A 247 3.37 10.62 -25.06
N ILE A 248 3.10 11.67 -25.83
CA ILE A 248 4.13 12.58 -26.38
C ILE A 248 4.96 13.24 -25.26
N GLN A 249 4.32 13.65 -24.17
CA GLN A 249 5.00 14.29 -23.03
C GLN A 249 5.98 13.33 -22.32
N ALA A 250 5.78 12.03 -22.46
CA ALA A 250 6.62 10.98 -21.89
C ALA A 250 7.61 10.40 -22.91
N HIS A 251 7.79 11.04 -24.08
CA HIS A 251 8.65 10.53 -25.14
C HIS A 251 8.30 9.12 -25.62
N GLY A 252 7.00 8.79 -25.67
CA GLY A 252 6.48 7.48 -26.01
C GLY A 252 7.08 6.84 -27.27
N LEU A 253 7.25 5.53 -27.23
CA LEU A 253 7.91 4.75 -28.26
C LEU A 253 7.00 4.59 -29.47
N ASP A 254 7.58 4.66 -30.67
CA ASP A 254 6.96 4.14 -31.88
C ASP A 254 7.28 2.63 -32.04
N LYS A 255 6.71 2.00 -33.07
CA LYS A 255 6.93 0.57 -33.33
C LYS A 255 8.39 0.20 -33.52
N ALA A 256 9.19 1.05 -34.17
CA ALA A 256 10.59 0.75 -34.44
C ALA A 256 11.42 0.80 -33.15
N LYS A 257 11.18 1.82 -32.30
CA LYS A 257 11.81 1.93 -30.98
C LYS A 257 11.39 0.79 -30.06
N LEU A 258 10.11 0.42 -30.04
CA LEU A 258 9.62 -0.70 -29.24
C LEU A 258 10.30 -2.02 -29.63
N ARG A 259 10.41 -2.32 -30.92
CA ARG A 259 11.16 -3.50 -31.40
C ARG A 259 12.64 -3.46 -31.03
N ALA A 260 13.26 -2.29 -31.08
CA ALA A 260 14.65 -2.11 -30.64
C ALA A 260 14.82 -2.42 -29.14
N GLN A 261 13.87 -1.97 -28.31
CA GLN A 261 13.84 -2.28 -26.88
C GLN A 261 13.64 -3.78 -26.62
N VAL A 262 12.68 -4.42 -27.30
CA VAL A 262 12.47 -5.87 -27.21
C VAL A 262 13.77 -6.61 -27.54
N ALA A 263 14.44 -6.25 -28.63
CA ALA A 263 15.71 -6.85 -29.01
C ALA A 263 16.82 -6.62 -27.97
N ALA A 264 16.87 -5.43 -27.34
CA ALA A 264 17.81 -5.13 -26.26
C ALA A 264 17.55 -6.01 -25.03
N ILE A 265 16.29 -6.14 -24.61
CA ILE A 265 15.88 -7.02 -23.51
C ILE A 265 16.26 -8.47 -23.80
N ARG A 266 16.01 -8.97 -25.02
CA ARG A 266 16.38 -10.34 -25.38
C ARG A 266 17.89 -10.59 -25.33
N ARG A 267 18.70 -9.62 -25.79
CA ARG A 267 20.17 -9.71 -25.68
C ARG A 267 20.61 -9.70 -24.22
N LEU A 268 20.08 -8.78 -23.41
CA LEU A 268 20.47 -8.65 -22.02
C LEU A 268 20.09 -9.88 -21.18
N ASN A 269 18.94 -10.49 -21.47
CA ASN A 269 18.52 -11.76 -20.84
C ASN A 269 19.50 -12.92 -21.06
N GLN A 270 20.34 -12.90 -22.09
CA GLN A 270 21.38 -13.93 -22.30
C GLN A 270 22.53 -13.83 -21.28
N THR A 271 22.60 -12.74 -20.51
CA THR A 271 23.66 -12.46 -19.55
C THR A 271 23.27 -12.77 -18.10
N PHE A 272 21.98 -13.01 -17.85
CA PHE A 272 21.46 -13.25 -16.50
C PHE A 272 21.45 -14.74 -16.15
N ASP A 273 21.65 -15.04 -14.87
CA ASP A 273 21.42 -16.34 -14.26
C ASP A 273 20.38 -16.18 -13.14
N GLY A 274 19.27 -16.91 -13.21
CA GLY A 274 18.17 -16.83 -12.24
C GLY A 274 17.36 -15.52 -12.23
N PHE A 275 17.55 -14.63 -13.22
CA PHE A 275 16.79 -13.38 -13.37
C PHE A 275 16.29 -13.21 -14.81
N ARG A 276 15.11 -12.59 -14.98
CA ARG A 276 14.55 -12.31 -16.30
C ARG A 276 13.93 -10.93 -16.42
N LEU A 277 14.24 -10.25 -17.51
CA LEU A 277 13.48 -9.10 -17.99
C LEU A 277 12.35 -9.54 -18.93
N PHE A 278 11.14 -9.07 -18.66
CA PHE A 278 10.00 -9.19 -19.58
C PHE A 278 9.86 -7.91 -20.40
N ALA A 279 9.70 -8.05 -21.71
CA ALA A 279 9.51 -6.95 -22.63
C ALA A 279 8.02 -6.65 -22.78
N GLY A 280 7.56 -5.51 -22.30
CA GLY A 280 6.18 -5.04 -22.44
C GLY A 280 6.10 -3.60 -22.89
N VAL A 281 4.92 -3.02 -22.70
CA VAL A 281 4.60 -1.62 -23.02
C VAL A 281 3.47 -1.15 -22.11
N GLU A 282 3.47 0.11 -21.73
CA GLU A 282 2.26 0.79 -21.26
C GLU A 282 1.57 1.44 -22.46
N CYS A 283 0.60 0.72 -23.02
CA CYS A 283 -0.14 1.10 -24.21
C CYS A 283 -1.31 2.01 -23.83
N ASP A 284 -1.31 3.22 -24.37
CA ASP A 284 -2.40 4.16 -24.18
C ASP A 284 -3.72 3.59 -24.73
N VAL A 285 -4.78 3.73 -23.93
CA VAL A 285 -6.15 3.51 -24.40
C VAL A 285 -6.66 4.80 -25.03
N LEU A 286 -6.97 4.78 -26.32
CA LEU A 286 -7.50 5.92 -27.05
C LEU A 286 -8.94 6.24 -26.64
N ARG A 287 -9.46 7.41 -27.05
CA ARG A 287 -10.78 7.92 -26.63
C ARG A 287 -11.91 6.91 -26.83
N ASP A 288 -11.88 6.12 -27.90
CA ASP A 288 -12.92 5.15 -28.25
C ASP A 288 -12.70 3.76 -27.62
N GLY A 289 -11.61 3.56 -26.86
CA GLY A 289 -11.23 2.29 -26.25
C GLY A 289 -10.34 1.40 -27.13
N SER A 290 -9.96 1.85 -28.34
CA SER A 290 -8.90 1.20 -29.10
C SER A 290 -7.52 1.43 -28.46
N LEU A 291 -6.54 0.60 -28.82
CA LEU A 291 -5.18 0.67 -28.30
C LEU A 291 -4.28 1.44 -29.27
N ASP A 292 -3.25 2.10 -28.73
CA ASP A 292 -2.29 2.91 -29.49
C ASP A 292 -1.38 2.10 -30.43
N PHE A 293 -1.32 0.78 -30.23
CA PHE A 293 -0.67 -0.18 -31.12
C PHE A 293 -1.65 -1.26 -31.62
N ASP A 294 -1.45 -1.73 -32.85
CA ASP A 294 -2.17 -2.87 -33.41
C ASP A 294 -1.74 -4.21 -32.82
N ASP A 295 -2.61 -5.20 -32.99
CA ASP A 295 -2.45 -6.57 -32.51
C ASP A 295 -1.16 -7.24 -32.97
N ASP A 296 -0.71 -7.02 -34.22
CA ASP A 296 0.56 -7.59 -34.72
C ASP A 296 1.74 -7.08 -33.91
N THR A 297 1.73 -5.78 -33.56
CA THR A 297 2.75 -5.18 -32.69
C THR A 297 2.66 -5.70 -31.26
N LEU A 298 1.45 -5.81 -30.70
CA LEU A 298 1.22 -6.30 -29.33
C LEU A 298 1.57 -7.78 -29.16
N ALA A 299 1.44 -8.58 -30.21
CA ALA A 299 1.77 -10.00 -30.22
C ALA A 299 3.28 -10.28 -30.03
N GLU A 300 4.16 -9.33 -30.35
CA GLU A 300 5.62 -9.45 -30.21
C GLU A 300 6.10 -9.31 -28.75
N LEU A 301 5.26 -8.78 -27.86
CA LEU A 301 5.61 -8.47 -26.46
C LEU A 301 5.37 -9.64 -25.52
N ASP A 302 6.02 -9.69 -24.36
CA ASP A 302 5.72 -10.67 -23.30
C ASP A 302 4.40 -10.32 -22.59
N PHE A 303 4.13 -9.04 -22.37
CA PHE A 303 2.92 -8.54 -21.72
C PHE A 303 2.54 -7.14 -22.23
N VAL A 304 1.28 -6.75 -22.01
CA VAL A 304 0.79 -5.41 -22.35
C VAL A 304 0.07 -4.84 -21.14
N VAL A 305 0.49 -3.65 -20.72
CA VAL A 305 -0.21 -2.82 -19.74
C VAL A 305 -1.07 -1.83 -20.51
N VAL A 306 -2.30 -1.59 -20.09
CA VAL A 306 -3.14 -0.52 -20.63
C VAL A 306 -3.54 0.46 -19.55
N SER A 307 -3.62 1.73 -19.91
CA SER A 307 -4.02 2.79 -18.99
C SER A 307 -4.62 3.99 -19.71
N ILE A 308 -5.26 4.86 -18.94
CA ILE A 308 -5.89 6.08 -19.40
C ILE A 308 -4.98 7.26 -19.02
N HIS A 309 -4.41 7.96 -20.00
CA HIS A 309 -3.61 9.17 -19.77
C HIS A 309 -4.24 10.46 -20.30
N SER A 310 -5.35 10.34 -21.01
CA SER A 310 -6.02 11.47 -21.66
C SER A 310 -7.53 11.35 -21.61
N VAL A 311 -8.21 12.49 -21.79
CA VAL A 311 -9.68 12.58 -21.86
C VAL A 311 -10.34 12.05 -20.58
N PHE A 312 -9.94 12.59 -19.42
CA PHE A 312 -10.44 12.19 -18.09
C PHE A 312 -11.87 12.65 -17.78
N ASN A 313 -12.48 13.47 -18.64
CA ASN A 313 -13.76 14.12 -18.41
C ASN A 313 -14.93 13.49 -19.22
N LEU A 314 -14.79 12.22 -19.61
CA LEU A 314 -15.90 11.45 -20.16
C LEU A 314 -16.97 11.19 -19.09
N SER A 315 -18.20 10.91 -19.51
CA SER A 315 -19.20 10.39 -18.58
C SER A 315 -18.79 9.01 -18.05
N GLU A 316 -19.27 8.64 -16.86
CA GLU A 316 -19.01 7.33 -16.23
C GLU A 316 -19.24 6.16 -17.21
N ALA A 317 -20.37 6.18 -17.92
CA ALA A 317 -20.73 5.14 -18.87
C ALA A 317 -19.80 5.08 -20.09
N GLU A 318 -19.31 6.23 -20.58
CA GLU A 318 -18.34 6.28 -21.69
C GLU A 318 -16.95 5.82 -21.24
N MET A 319 -16.47 6.26 -20.07
CA MET A 319 -15.18 5.85 -19.52
C MET A 319 -15.16 4.34 -19.24
N THR A 320 -16.24 3.82 -18.64
CA THR A 320 -16.40 2.38 -18.37
C THR A 320 -16.35 1.57 -19.66
N ARG A 321 -17.10 1.96 -20.71
CA ARG A 321 -17.04 1.28 -22.02
C ARG A 321 -15.66 1.35 -22.66
N ARG A 322 -14.98 2.50 -22.55
CA ARG A 322 -13.62 2.71 -23.06
C ARG A 322 -12.63 1.74 -22.42
N ILE A 323 -12.67 1.60 -21.09
CA ILE A 323 -11.79 0.69 -20.34
C ILE A 323 -12.12 -0.77 -20.66
N ILE A 324 -13.41 -1.14 -20.62
CA ILE A 324 -13.84 -2.53 -20.91
C ILE A 324 -13.39 -2.95 -22.31
N ARG A 325 -13.61 -2.11 -23.32
CA ARG A 325 -13.16 -2.39 -24.70
C ARG A 325 -11.66 -2.66 -24.78
N ALA A 326 -10.84 -1.87 -24.08
CA ALA A 326 -9.39 -2.05 -24.05
C ALA A 326 -9.00 -3.40 -23.42
N ILE A 327 -9.52 -3.71 -22.22
CA ILE A 327 -9.16 -4.96 -21.52
C ILE A 327 -9.74 -6.21 -22.20
N SER A 328 -10.76 -6.09 -23.05
CA SER A 328 -11.25 -7.20 -23.88
C SER A 328 -10.29 -7.62 -24.99
N ASN A 329 -9.26 -6.83 -25.31
CA ASN A 329 -8.22 -7.28 -26.25
C ASN A 329 -7.40 -8.43 -25.64
N ARG A 330 -7.23 -9.52 -26.40
CA ARG A 330 -6.55 -10.76 -25.96
C ARG A 330 -5.08 -10.57 -25.56
N PHE A 331 -4.41 -9.53 -26.05
CA PHE A 331 -3.00 -9.25 -25.77
C PHE A 331 -2.79 -8.43 -24.49
N VAL A 332 -3.83 -7.73 -24.01
CA VAL A 332 -3.79 -6.91 -22.80
C VAL A 332 -3.67 -7.81 -21.58
N THR A 333 -2.59 -7.67 -20.82
CA THR A 333 -2.34 -8.48 -19.62
C THR A 333 -2.79 -7.76 -18.35
N ILE A 334 -2.54 -6.45 -18.27
CA ILE A 334 -2.68 -5.65 -17.05
C ILE A 334 -3.47 -4.38 -17.34
N LEU A 335 -4.45 -4.05 -16.51
CA LEU A 335 -5.06 -2.73 -16.41
C LEU A 335 -4.34 -1.92 -15.32
N ALA A 336 -3.56 -0.91 -15.71
CA ALA A 336 -2.79 -0.06 -14.79
C ALA A 336 -3.60 1.11 -14.24
N HIS A 337 -3.30 1.48 -12.98
CA HIS A 337 -3.89 2.60 -12.21
C HIS A 337 -5.32 2.99 -12.67
N PRO A 338 -6.32 2.11 -12.43
CA PRO A 338 -7.59 2.11 -13.16
C PRO A 338 -8.47 3.35 -12.99
N THR A 339 -8.20 4.20 -12.01
CA THR A 339 -8.98 5.41 -11.72
C THR A 339 -8.27 6.68 -12.18
N GLY A 340 -7.00 6.60 -12.57
CA GLY A 340 -6.16 7.72 -12.95
C GLY A 340 -5.92 8.73 -11.81
N ARG A 341 -6.26 8.39 -10.56
CA ARG A 341 -6.13 9.31 -9.43
C ARG A 341 -4.67 9.67 -9.14
N LEU A 342 -4.48 10.87 -8.60
CA LEU A 342 -3.24 11.30 -7.96
C LEU A 342 -3.59 11.86 -6.58
N LEU A 343 -3.20 11.17 -5.52
CA LEU A 343 -3.47 11.52 -4.14
C LEU A 343 -3.03 12.96 -3.83
N LEU A 344 -3.95 13.77 -3.30
CA LEU A 344 -3.77 15.21 -3.01
C LEU A 344 -3.56 16.11 -4.24
N GLN A 345 -3.86 15.63 -5.46
CA GLN A 345 -3.64 16.38 -6.69
C GLN A 345 -4.77 16.23 -7.72
N ARG A 346 -5.26 15.01 -7.97
CA ARG A 346 -6.28 14.70 -8.97
C ARG A 346 -7.21 13.61 -8.43
N GLU A 347 -8.49 13.94 -8.33
CA GLU A 347 -9.52 12.94 -8.01
C GLU A 347 -9.62 11.88 -9.13
N PRO A 348 -10.12 10.67 -8.84
CA PRO A 348 -10.53 9.71 -9.86
C PRO A 348 -11.38 10.34 -10.97
N TYR A 349 -11.24 9.86 -12.20
CA TYR A 349 -12.28 10.10 -13.21
C TYR A 349 -13.53 9.26 -12.90
N ASP A 350 -14.68 9.68 -13.44
CA ASP A 350 -15.94 8.95 -13.27
C ASP A 350 -15.86 7.60 -13.99
N VAL A 351 -15.94 6.48 -13.25
CA VAL A 351 -15.86 5.11 -13.77
C VAL A 351 -16.59 4.13 -12.85
N ASP A 352 -17.34 3.21 -13.45
CA ASP A 352 -17.96 2.07 -12.75
C ASP A 352 -16.90 0.98 -12.52
N ILE A 353 -16.24 1.04 -11.36
CA ILE A 353 -15.22 0.05 -10.97
C ILE A 353 -15.81 -1.37 -10.86
N PRO A 354 -16.98 -1.62 -10.25
CA PRO A 354 -17.61 -2.94 -10.28
C PRO A 354 -17.73 -3.54 -11.69
N ALA A 355 -18.19 -2.77 -12.69
CA ALA A 355 -18.30 -3.25 -14.06
C ALA A 355 -16.93 -3.53 -14.70
N VAL A 356 -15.93 -2.70 -14.43
CA VAL A 356 -14.55 -2.92 -14.90
C VAL A 356 -13.95 -4.19 -14.27
N LEU A 357 -14.19 -4.44 -12.98
CA LEU A 357 -13.70 -5.64 -12.29
C LEU A 357 -14.39 -6.91 -12.81
N GLU A 358 -15.68 -6.86 -13.14
CA GLU A 358 -16.38 -7.96 -13.80
C GLU A 358 -15.73 -8.31 -15.14
N ALA A 359 -15.55 -7.31 -16.01
CA ALA A 359 -14.92 -7.52 -17.31
C ALA A 359 -13.46 -7.99 -17.18
N ALA A 360 -12.72 -7.52 -16.17
CA ALA A 360 -11.37 -8.01 -15.88
C ALA A 360 -11.36 -9.49 -15.49
N ALA A 361 -12.32 -9.93 -14.68
CA ALA A 361 -12.49 -11.35 -14.32
C ALA A 361 -12.84 -12.21 -15.55
N GLU A 362 -13.83 -11.78 -16.36
CA GLU A 362 -14.26 -12.48 -17.57
C GLU A 362 -13.14 -12.63 -18.61
N THR A 363 -12.34 -11.58 -18.78
CA THR A 363 -11.25 -11.56 -19.77
C THR A 363 -9.95 -12.15 -19.23
N GLY A 364 -9.86 -12.44 -17.93
CA GLY A 364 -8.61 -12.85 -17.29
C GLY A 364 -7.53 -11.76 -17.23
N THR A 365 -7.93 -10.47 -17.31
CA THR A 365 -7.02 -9.33 -17.19
C THR A 365 -6.66 -9.10 -15.73
N TRP A 366 -5.37 -8.93 -15.43
CA TRP A 366 -4.94 -8.58 -14.07
C TRP A 366 -5.20 -7.09 -13.82
N VAL A 367 -5.54 -6.74 -12.59
CA VAL A 367 -5.74 -5.34 -12.20
C VAL A 367 -4.57 -4.90 -11.33
N GLU A 368 -4.02 -3.74 -11.67
CA GLU A 368 -2.89 -3.18 -10.96
C GLU A 368 -3.28 -2.61 -9.59
N LEU A 369 -2.45 -2.94 -8.58
CA LEU A 369 -2.26 -2.12 -7.40
C LEU A 369 -0.97 -1.32 -7.60
N ASN A 370 -1.12 -0.08 -8.05
CA ASN A 370 -0.01 0.81 -8.34
C ASN A 370 0.56 1.32 -7.02
N ALA A 371 1.74 0.86 -6.68
CA ALA A 371 2.41 1.10 -5.42
C ALA A 371 3.10 2.47 -5.35
N ALA A 372 3.08 3.26 -6.42
CA ALA A 372 3.60 4.62 -6.37
C ALA A 372 2.83 5.42 -5.29
N PRO A 373 3.52 6.09 -4.33
CA PRO A 373 2.89 6.82 -3.24
C PRO A 373 1.89 7.90 -3.65
N LYS A 374 2.06 8.45 -4.85
CA LYS A 374 1.16 9.44 -5.43
C LYS A 374 -0.13 8.82 -5.97
N ARG A 375 -0.21 7.50 -6.18
CA ARG A 375 -1.36 6.79 -6.78
C ARG A 375 -2.07 5.88 -5.78
N LEU A 376 -1.38 4.83 -5.31
CA LEU A 376 -1.94 3.74 -4.51
C LEU A 376 -3.27 3.22 -5.10
N ASP A 377 -3.28 2.91 -6.40
CA ASP A 377 -4.48 2.68 -7.22
C ASP A 377 -4.39 1.33 -7.94
N LEU A 378 -5.28 0.36 -7.78
CA LEU A 378 -6.64 0.46 -7.24
C LEU A 378 -6.75 0.69 -5.72
N ASP A 379 -7.73 1.50 -5.32
CA ASP A 379 -8.06 1.72 -3.91
C ASP A 379 -8.37 0.41 -3.15
N TRP A 380 -7.85 0.28 -1.93
CA TRP A 380 -7.94 -0.97 -1.19
C TRP A 380 -9.37 -1.46 -0.92
N ARG A 381 -10.33 -0.54 -0.90
CA ARG A 381 -11.74 -0.81 -0.64
C ARG A 381 -12.37 -1.68 -1.73
N TRP A 382 -11.78 -1.73 -2.92
CA TRP A 382 -12.26 -2.56 -4.02
C TRP A 382 -11.70 -3.98 -4.03
N TRP A 383 -10.60 -4.24 -3.33
CA TRP A 383 -9.96 -5.57 -3.34
C TRP A 383 -10.82 -6.72 -2.79
N PRO A 384 -11.65 -6.54 -1.75
CA PRO A 384 -12.58 -7.59 -1.33
C PRO A 384 -13.51 -8.05 -2.46
N VAL A 385 -14.10 -7.10 -3.20
CA VAL A 385 -15.00 -7.39 -4.34
C VAL A 385 -14.21 -7.95 -5.54
N ALA A 386 -13.04 -7.39 -5.84
CA ALA A 386 -12.19 -7.89 -6.92
C ALA A 386 -11.79 -9.37 -6.68
N LYS A 387 -11.41 -9.69 -5.43
CA LYS A 387 -11.07 -11.04 -4.99
C LYS A 387 -12.25 -12.00 -5.09
N GLU A 388 -13.45 -11.59 -4.67
CA GLU A 388 -14.67 -12.40 -4.79
C GLU A 388 -14.97 -12.79 -6.24
N LYS A 389 -14.73 -11.86 -7.19
CA LYS A 389 -14.85 -12.10 -8.64
C LYS A 389 -13.70 -12.91 -9.24
N GLY A 390 -12.67 -13.23 -8.47
CA GLY A 390 -11.49 -13.96 -8.95
C GLY A 390 -10.48 -13.10 -9.72
N VAL A 391 -10.61 -11.77 -9.68
CA VAL A 391 -9.65 -10.84 -10.29
C VAL A 391 -8.30 -10.99 -9.59
N LYS A 392 -7.24 -11.07 -10.38
CA LYS A 392 -5.86 -11.15 -9.89
C LYS A 392 -5.26 -9.77 -9.74
N CYS A 393 -4.62 -9.53 -8.60
CA CYS A 393 -3.89 -8.31 -8.31
C CYS A 393 -2.46 -8.42 -8.86
N VAL A 394 -1.96 -7.32 -9.43
CA VAL A 394 -0.54 -7.14 -9.75
C VAL A 394 -0.02 -5.86 -9.09
N ILE A 395 0.92 -5.99 -8.16
CA ILE A 395 1.54 -4.88 -7.44
C ILE A 395 2.72 -4.37 -8.27
N ASN A 396 2.61 -3.14 -8.77
CA ASN A 396 3.64 -2.51 -9.60
C ASN A 396 4.04 -1.14 -9.05
N PRO A 397 5.33 -0.79 -9.03
CA PRO A 397 5.81 0.47 -8.50
C PRO A 397 5.62 1.66 -9.45
N ASP A 398 5.34 1.43 -10.74
CA ASP A 398 5.34 2.50 -11.77
C ASP A 398 6.68 3.25 -11.74
N ALA A 399 7.77 2.48 -11.65
CA ALA A 399 9.09 2.98 -11.32
C ALA A 399 9.73 3.69 -12.51
N HIS A 400 9.89 5.01 -12.40
CA HIS A 400 10.63 5.85 -13.36
C HIS A 400 12.09 6.08 -12.94
N ARG A 401 12.50 5.50 -11.81
CA ARG A 401 13.88 5.44 -11.31
C ARG A 401 14.10 4.14 -10.58
N ALA A 402 15.33 3.64 -10.58
CA ALA A 402 15.73 2.42 -9.91
C ALA A 402 15.35 2.42 -8.41
N GLU A 403 15.51 3.55 -7.73
CA GLU A 403 15.20 3.66 -6.30
C GLU A 403 13.70 3.55 -6.03
N ARG A 404 12.83 3.75 -7.03
CA ARG A 404 11.37 3.62 -6.89
C ARG A 404 10.90 2.17 -6.92
N LEU A 405 11.75 1.21 -7.26
CA LEU A 405 11.39 -0.22 -7.12
C LEU A 405 11.05 -0.58 -5.67
N GLN A 406 11.63 0.10 -4.69
CA GLN A 406 11.31 -0.10 -3.27
C GLN A 406 9.87 0.32 -2.89
N ASP A 407 9.19 1.07 -3.77
CA ASP A 407 7.80 1.48 -3.55
C ASP A 407 6.85 0.29 -3.46
N LEU A 408 7.25 -0.91 -3.92
CA LEU A 408 6.55 -2.17 -3.70
C LEU A 408 6.14 -2.39 -2.24
N TRP A 409 6.93 -1.88 -1.28
CA TRP A 409 6.60 -1.89 0.14
C TRP A 409 5.25 -1.21 0.43
N PHE A 410 4.97 -0.08 -0.21
CA PHE A 410 3.69 0.62 -0.10
C PHE A 410 2.54 -0.21 -0.66
N GLY A 411 2.77 -0.86 -1.80
CA GLY A 411 1.82 -1.77 -2.41
C GLY A 411 1.47 -2.94 -1.49
N ILE A 412 2.45 -3.53 -0.79
CA ILE A 412 2.20 -4.59 0.19
C ILE A 412 1.30 -4.11 1.33
N GLY A 413 1.57 -2.94 1.90
CA GLY A 413 0.72 -2.37 2.96
C GLY A 413 -0.74 -2.20 2.50
N ILE A 414 -0.95 -1.69 1.28
CA ILE A 414 -2.29 -1.50 0.70
C ILE A 414 -2.95 -2.84 0.33
N ALA A 415 -2.20 -3.81 -0.17
CA ALA A 415 -2.69 -5.15 -0.46
C ALA A 415 -3.16 -5.87 0.82
N ARG A 416 -2.38 -5.77 1.90
CA ARG A 416 -2.74 -6.30 3.23
C ARG A 416 -4.02 -5.65 3.75
N LYS A 417 -4.13 -4.32 3.61
CA LYS A 417 -5.34 -3.56 3.95
C LYS A 417 -6.56 -3.98 3.14
N GLY A 418 -6.36 -4.37 1.87
CA GLY A 418 -7.37 -4.97 0.99
C GLY A 418 -7.64 -6.46 1.23
N TRP A 419 -7.15 -7.05 2.33
CA TRP A 419 -7.32 -8.47 2.70
C TRP A 419 -6.73 -9.46 1.69
N LEU A 420 -5.74 -9.02 0.91
CA LEU A 420 -5.09 -9.86 -0.08
C LEU A 420 -4.09 -10.82 0.56
N THR A 421 -4.07 -12.04 0.02
CA THR A 421 -3.17 -13.13 0.37
C THR A 421 -2.19 -13.40 -0.76
N LYS A 422 -1.19 -14.24 -0.51
CA LYS A 422 -0.22 -14.66 -1.54
C LYS A 422 -0.86 -15.19 -2.82
N SER A 423 -2.00 -15.89 -2.75
CA SER A 423 -2.66 -16.46 -3.94
C SER A 423 -3.46 -15.43 -4.77
N ASP A 424 -3.71 -14.25 -4.20
CA ASP A 424 -4.48 -13.19 -4.85
C ASP A 424 -3.56 -12.30 -5.71
N VAL A 425 -2.25 -12.32 -5.46
CA VAL A 425 -1.26 -11.44 -6.07
C VAL A 425 -0.30 -12.22 -6.99
N ILE A 426 -0.26 -11.84 -8.27
CA ILE A 426 0.49 -12.55 -9.31
C ILE A 426 2.00 -12.39 -9.17
N ASN A 427 2.46 -11.27 -8.62
CA ASN A 427 3.88 -11.03 -8.30
C ASN A 427 4.49 -12.08 -7.35
N CYS A 428 3.66 -12.89 -6.69
CA CYS A 428 4.12 -13.95 -5.80
C CYS A 428 4.43 -15.27 -6.50
N LEU A 429 4.19 -15.37 -7.81
CA LEU A 429 4.60 -16.53 -8.60
C LEU A 429 6.11 -16.49 -8.81
N PRO A 430 6.83 -17.60 -8.56
CA PRO A 430 8.22 -17.72 -8.99
C PRO A 430 8.34 -17.64 -10.52
N LEU A 431 9.54 -17.32 -11.01
CA LEU A 431 9.82 -17.06 -12.42
C LEU A 431 9.26 -18.13 -13.37
N ASP A 432 9.49 -19.41 -13.10
CA ASP A 432 9.02 -20.54 -13.92
C ASP A 432 7.49 -20.57 -14.09
N LYS A 433 6.77 -20.27 -13.00
CA LYS A 433 5.30 -20.17 -13.02
C LYS A 433 4.85 -18.89 -13.69
N MET A 434 5.57 -17.79 -13.50
CA MET A 434 5.26 -16.52 -14.16
C MET A 434 5.36 -16.62 -15.68
N GLU A 435 6.40 -17.26 -16.20
CA GLU A 435 6.56 -17.48 -17.65
C GLU A 435 5.40 -18.28 -18.27
N THR A 436 4.77 -19.15 -17.49
CA THR A 436 3.60 -19.91 -17.91
C THR A 436 2.30 -19.11 -17.79
N GLU A 437 2.15 -18.32 -16.73
CA GLU A 437 0.92 -17.58 -16.42
C GLU A 437 0.78 -16.31 -17.27
N LEU A 438 1.88 -15.61 -17.57
CA LEU A 438 1.88 -14.34 -18.31
C LEU A 438 1.20 -14.42 -19.69
N PRO A 439 1.45 -15.45 -20.54
CA PRO A 439 0.75 -15.58 -21.81
C PRO A 439 -0.64 -16.24 -21.70
N ARG A 440 -1.13 -16.58 -20.50
CA ARG A 440 -2.34 -17.41 -20.34
C ARG A 440 -3.57 -16.84 -21.04
N LYS A 441 -3.84 -15.54 -20.86
CA LYS A 441 -4.97 -14.86 -21.50
C LYS A 441 -4.88 -14.86 -23.03
N ARG A 442 -3.66 -14.91 -23.58
CA ARG A 442 -3.43 -14.88 -25.03
C ARG A 442 -3.73 -16.20 -25.71
N ARG A 443 -3.86 -17.29 -24.95
CA ARG A 443 -4.13 -18.62 -25.52
C ARG A 443 -5.60 -18.67 -25.99
N PRO A 444 -5.86 -19.16 -27.21
CA PRO A 444 -7.20 -19.19 -27.79
C PRO A 444 -8.17 -20.10 -27.05
#